data_AF-E4YD65-F1
#
_entry.id   AF-E4YD65-F1
#
_cell.length_a   1.000
_cell.length_b   1.000
_cell.length_c   1.000
_cell.angle_alpha   90.00
_cell.angle_beta   90.00
_cell.angle_gamma   90.00
#
_symmetry.space_group_name_H-M   'P 1'
#
loop_
_entity.id
_entity.type
_entity.pdbx_description
1 polymer ?
#
loop_
_entity_poly.entity_id
_entity_poly.type
_entity_poly.pdbx_seq_one_letter_code
_entity_poly.pdbx_strand_id
1 'polypeptide(L)'
;MWTILIWLLFAVESATDLAIRDEAIRPKLAAGTCVDEEIGLKCDAFCYADYIDCKNNCQDSGCERVCLSEYTKCYEDCPCFSNCLDGCLGCPNPICSCSSPETSNEYYRQCIKEANSNYAGCTENCGPVTSCYEACFDDFRAETKKCPCNSDCPTGCPCDDGFTCQHYITAMCDDSDDYSFIISGDGQFQENRYYETPKDLIYRSAFALLNGEISKMTGCEIIELSNTLLNHVRSSYSSLVTVPETEEEVVICSGYDSTCESFDGSNSISLSNTKVKHAYACMALYDNQATIIAGQQTNSVEELYVSGWRDQPSHPVSGTTYYFYAHACVSVNNGIFTAGGYDGSNYIKDVYLFQKEEWTVVGQLKEVHYFSTMIAFEDFFMVFSGHASPYSVERADWNGNQVTYSEVLRNTTDCARPIVLKRCRINAKI
;
A
#
# COMPACT_ATOMS: atom_id res chain seq x y z
N MET A 1 -59.45 9.24 -31.82
CA MET A 1 -58.50 8.88 -32.90
C MET A 1 -57.28 9.81 -32.88
N TRP A 2 -56.69 10.06 -31.69
CA TRP A 2 -55.56 10.98 -31.49
C TRP A 2 -54.65 10.57 -30.31
N THR A 3 -54.70 9.30 -29.88
CA THR A 3 -53.93 8.79 -28.72
C THR A 3 -52.97 7.66 -29.08
N ILE A 4 -52.91 7.25 -30.36
CA ILE A 4 -52.04 6.17 -30.84
C ILE A 4 -50.74 6.70 -31.47
N LEU A 5 -50.64 8.01 -31.77
CA LEU A 5 -49.45 8.60 -32.40
C LEU A 5 -48.33 9.01 -31.42
N ILE A 6 -48.57 9.06 -30.10
CA ILE A 6 -47.56 9.48 -29.12
C ILE A 6 -46.66 8.30 -28.69
N TRP A 7 -47.18 7.07 -28.71
CA TRP A 7 -46.41 5.87 -28.39
C TRP A 7 -45.41 5.45 -29.49
N LEU A 8 -45.58 5.95 -30.71
CA LEU A 8 -44.66 5.70 -31.83
C LEU A 8 -43.48 6.69 -31.90
N LEU A 9 -43.51 7.80 -31.16
CA LEU A 9 -42.38 8.74 -31.11
C LEU A 9 -41.37 8.37 -30.01
N PHE A 10 -41.82 7.91 -28.84
CA PHE A 10 -40.92 7.46 -27.76
C PHE A 10 -40.24 6.10 -28.03
N ALA A 11 -40.77 5.28 -28.94
CA ALA A 11 -40.16 4.00 -29.32
C ALA A 11 -39.11 4.13 -30.45
N VAL A 12 -39.02 5.30 -31.10
CA VAL A 12 -38.07 5.54 -32.20
C VAL A 12 -36.77 6.14 -31.69
N GLU A 13 -36.79 6.94 -30.62
CA GLU A 13 -35.58 7.45 -29.96
C GLU A 13 -34.74 6.35 -29.28
N SER A 14 -35.36 5.25 -28.82
CA SER A 14 -34.62 4.12 -28.23
C SER A 14 -33.98 3.20 -29.28
N ALA A 15 -34.52 3.15 -30.50
CA ALA A 15 -34.03 2.28 -31.56
C ALA A 15 -32.78 2.83 -32.27
N THR A 16 -32.64 4.17 -32.35
CA THR A 16 -31.46 4.82 -32.93
C THR A 16 -30.24 4.75 -32.02
N ASP A 17 -30.41 4.91 -30.70
CA ASP A 17 -29.32 4.72 -29.72
C ASP A 17 -28.86 3.24 -29.67
N LEU A 18 -29.77 2.28 -29.88
CA LEU A 18 -29.45 0.85 -30.04
C LEU A 18 -28.79 0.51 -31.39
N ALA A 19 -29.12 1.22 -32.47
CA ALA A 19 -28.55 0.99 -33.80
C ALA A 19 -27.12 1.55 -33.95
N ILE A 20 -26.80 2.68 -33.29
CA ILE A 20 -25.43 3.20 -33.19
C ILE A 20 -24.51 2.19 -32.49
N ARG A 21 -25.07 1.44 -31.53
CA ARG A 21 -24.41 0.37 -30.79
C ARG A 21 -23.98 -0.84 -31.66
N ASP A 22 -24.63 -1.06 -32.80
CA ASP A 22 -24.51 -2.32 -33.55
C ASP A 22 -23.62 -2.20 -34.80
N GLU A 23 -23.48 -1.01 -35.38
CA GLU A 23 -22.87 -0.85 -36.72
C GLU A 23 -21.42 -0.29 -36.71
N ALA A 24 -20.96 0.32 -35.61
CA ALA A 24 -19.60 0.85 -35.47
C ALA A 24 -18.63 -0.04 -34.64
N ILE A 25 -19.14 -1.01 -33.89
CA ILE A 25 -18.45 -1.58 -32.72
C ILE A 25 -17.90 -3.01 -32.91
N ARG A 26 -18.33 -3.76 -33.94
CA ARG A 26 -18.17 -5.23 -33.92
C ARG A 26 -17.41 -5.90 -35.08
N PRO A 27 -16.10 -5.67 -35.28
CA PRO A 27 -15.32 -6.58 -36.12
C PRO A 27 -14.85 -7.84 -35.35
N LYS A 28 -14.46 -7.72 -34.07
CA LYS A 28 -13.92 -8.85 -33.26
C LYS A 28 -14.89 -9.40 -32.20
N LEU A 29 -15.77 -8.59 -31.62
CA LEU A 29 -16.80 -9.05 -30.66
C LEU A 29 -17.81 -10.00 -31.32
N ALA A 30 -18.20 -9.74 -32.57
CA ALA A 30 -19.10 -10.61 -33.34
C ALA A 30 -18.46 -11.95 -33.77
N ALA A 31 -17.15 -12.12 -33.60
CA ALA A 31 -16.43 -13.35 -33.93
C ALA A 31 -16.14 -14.24 -32.71
N GLY A 32 -16.38 -13.77 -31.48
CA GLY A 32 -16.12 -14.52 -30.24
C GLY A 32 -14.64 -14.86 -30.02
N THR A 33 -13.72 -14.05 -30.54
CA THR A 33 -12.27 -14.35 -30.55
C THR A 33 -11.46 -13.60 -29.49
N CYS A 34 -12.05 -12.68 -28.74
CA CYS A 34 -11.34 -11.91 -27.73
C CYS A 34 -11.44 -12.60 -26.36
N VAL A 35 -10.31 -12.81 -25.68
CA VAL A 35 -10.26 -13.49 -24.38
C VAL A 35 -10.93 -12.65 -23.28
N ASP A 36 -10.89 -11.32 -23.39
CA ASP A 36 -11.40 -10.38 -22.40
C ASP A 36 -12.77 -9.77 -22.78
N GLU A 37 -13.59 -10.48 -23.56
CA GLU A 37 -14.87 -9.96 -24.07
C GLU A 37 -15.81 -9.49 -22.95
N GLU A 38 -15.93 -10.26 -21.86
CA GLU A 38 -16.79 -9.89 -20.72
C GLU A 38 -16.33 -8.58 -20.05
N ILE A 39 -15.02 -8.35 -19.98
CA ILE A 39 -14.42 -7.16 -19.40
C ILE A 39 -14.65 -5.96 -20.32
N GLY A 40 -14.45 -6.16 -21.63
CA GLY A 40 -14.77 -5.17 -22.64
C GLY A 40 -16.23 -4.72 -22.55
N LEU A 41 -17.17 -5.65 -22.37
CA LEU A 41 -18.59 -5.33 -22.21
C LEU A 41 -18.90 -4.57 -20.91
N LYS A 42 -18.23 -4.90 -19.80
CA LYS A 42 -18.34 -4.12 -18.54
C LYS A 42 -17.81 -2.70 -18.72
N CYS A 43 -16.70 -2.54 -19.44
CA CYS A 43 -16.12 -1.24 -19.76
C CYS A 43 -17.06 -0.39 -20.64
N ASP A 44 -17.64 -0.95 -21.71
CA ASP A 44 -18.65 -0.23 -22.53
C ASP A 44 -19.86 0.18 -21.71
N ALA A 45 -20.37 -0.71 -20.85
CA ALA A 45 -21.51 -0.42 -20.00
C ALA A 45 -21.24 0.78 -19.06
N PHE A 46 -20.01 0.87 -18.52
CA PHE A 46 -19.57 2.00 -17.71
C PHE A 46 -19.49 3.30 -18.53
N CYS A 47 -18.80 3.29 -19.67
CA CYS A 47 -18.72 4.44 -20.58
C CYS A 47 -20.12 4.94 -21.00
N TYR A 48 -21.07 4.01 -21.19
CA TYR A 48 -22.43 4.33 -21.55
C TYR A 48 -23.23 4.95 -20.40
N ALA A 49 -22.98 4.55 -19.15
CA ALA A 49 -23.59 5.18 -17.99
C ALA A 49 -23.19 6.66 -17.88
N ASP A 50 -21.89 6.95 -18.01
CA ASP A 50 -21.36 8.33 -18.03
C ASP A 50 -21.97 9.16 -19.17
N TYR A 51 -22.13 8.55 -20.35
CA TYR A 51 -22.79 9.19 -21.49
C TYR A 51 -24.23 9.59 -21.17
N ILE A 52 -25.00 8.70 -20.57
CA ILE A 52 -26.40 8.98 -20.20
C ILE A 52 -26.47 10.10 -19.16
N ASP A 53 -25.61 10.08 -18.15
CA ASP A 53 -25.55 11.14 -17.14
C ASP A 53 -25.13 12.48 -17.73
N CYS A 54 -24.16 12.50 -18.63
CA CYS A 54 -23.76 13.68 -19.39
C CYS A 54 -24.93 14.22 -20.23
N LYS A 55 -25.58 13.35 -21.02
CA LYS A 55 -26.70 13.69 -21.91
C LYS A 55 -27.89 14.26 -21.12
N ASN A 56 -28.23 13.66 -19.98
CA ASN A 56 -29.32 14.11 -19.12
C ASN A 56 -29.10 15.54 -18.56
N ASN A 57 -27.85 15.98 -18.47
CA ASN A 57 -27.47 17.31 -18.01
C ASN A 57 -27.28 18.33 -19.15
N CYS A 58 -27.48 17.93 -20.41
CA CYS A 58 -27.32 18.82 -21.56
C CYS A 58 -28.53 19.73 -21.79
N GLN A 59 -28.23 20.97 -22.23
CA GLN A 59 -29.25 21.99 -22.56
C GLN A 59 -29.41 22.22 -24.07
N ASP A 60 -28.48 21.71 -24.88
CA ASP A 60 -28.48 21.86 -26.34
C ASP A 60 -27.78 20.70 -27.06
N SER A 61 -27.98 20.63 -28.37
CA SER A 61 -27.38 19.61 -29.26
C SER A 61 -25.85 19.69 -29.37
N GLY A 62 -25.25 20.83 -29.03
CA GLY A 62 -23.79 20.99 -28.99
C GLY A 62 -23.20 20.23 -27.81
N CYS A 63 -23.83 20.35 -26.64
CA CYS A 63 -23.50 19.56 -25.44
C CYS A 63 -23.66 18.06 -25.69
N GLU A 64 -24.76 17.62 -26.30
CA GLU A 64 -25.00 16.20 -26.60
C GLU A 64 -23.90 15.61 -27.50
N ARG A 65 -23.42 16.38 -28.48
CA ARG A 65 -22.29 15.98 -29.33
C ARG A 65 -20.97 15.84 -28.55
N VAL A 66 -20.74 16.66 -27.53
CA VAL A 66 -19.57 16.53 -26.65
C VAL A 66 -19.69 15.23 -25.85
N CYS A 67 -20.85 14.97 -25.22
CA CYS A 67 -21.08 13.71 -24.50
C CYS A 67 -20.85 12.48 -25.40
N LEU A 68 -21.38 12.49 -26.63
CA LEU A 68 -21.18 11.40 -27.58
C LEU A 68 -19.70 11.24 -27.99
N SER A 69 -18.97 12.34 -28.13
CA SER A 69 -17.54 12.30 -28.42
C SER A 69 -16.73 11.73 -27.27
N GLU A 70 -17.06 12.06 -26.01
CA GLU A 70 -16.38 11.51 -24.83
C GLU A 70 -16.71 10.02 -24.64
N TYR A 71 -17.97 9.62 -24.84
CA TYR A 71 -18.36 8.22 -24.89
C TYR A 71 -17.52 7.43 -25.91
N THR A 72 -17.37 8.00 -27.12
CA THR A 72 -16.61 7.35 -28.19
C THR A 72 -15.17 7.08 -27.79
N LYS A 73 -14.48 8.08 -27.25
CA LYS A 73 -13.12 7.91 -26.76
C LYS A 73 -13.04 6.85 -25.65
N CYS A 74 -13.97 6.88 -24.71
CA CYS A 74 -14.02 5.94 -23.59
C CYS A 74 -14.16 4.50 -24.06
N TYR A 75 -15.16 4.19 -24.90
CA TYR A 75 -15.39 2.81 -25.31
C TYR A 75 -14.33 2.29 -26.29
N GLU A 76 -13.71 3.17 -27.11
CA GLU A 76 -12.61 2.78 -28.00
C GLU A 76 -11.38 2.28 -27.22
N ASP A 77 -11.15 2.84 -26.03
CA ASP A 77 -10.10 2.44 -25.08
C ASP A 77 -10.44 1.17 -24.29
N CYS A 78 -11.65 0.63 -24.42
CA CYS A 78 -12.02 -0.60 -23.73
C CYS A 78 -11.32 -1.84 -24.33
N PRO A 79 -11.03 -2.86 -23.50
CA PRO A 79 -10.50 -4.14 -23.97
C PRO A 79 -11.40 -4.77 -25.02
N CYS A 80 -10.79 -5.30 -26.08
CA CYS A 80 -11.46 -5.86 -27.26
C CYS A 80 -12.06 -4.84 -28.24
N PHE A 81 -11.86 -3.53 -28.03
CA PHE A 81 -12.27 -2.45 -28.95
C PHE A 81 -11.07 -1.91 -29.73
N SER A 82 -11.26 -0.81 -30.47
CA SER A 82 -10.32 -0.32 -31.48
C SER A 82 -8.91 -0.04 -30.95
N ASN A 83 -8.77 0.48 -29.73
CA ASN A 83 -7.46 0.80 -29.15
C ASN A 83 -6.86 -0.38 -28.34
N CYS A 84 -7.65 -1.41 -28.05
CA CYS A 84 -7.23 -2.61 -27.31
C CYS A 84 -7.74 -3.92 -27.94
N LEU A 85 -7.41 -4.13 -29.22
CA LEU A 85 -7.93 -5.25 -30.03
C LEU A 85 -7.57 -6.65 -29.52
N ASP A 86 -6.55 -6.78 -28.68
CA ASP A 86 -6.07 -8.05 -28.12
C ASP A 86 -6.50 -8.22 -26.65
N GLY A 87 -7.59 -7.54 -26.28
CA GLY A 87 -8.11 -7.58 -24.91
C GLY A 87 -7.23 -6.78 -23.98
N CYS A 88 -6.88 -7.37 -22.84
CA CYS A 88 -6.10 -6.73 -21.79
C CYS A 88 -4.58 -6.88 -21.94
N LEU A 89 -4.13 -7.64 -22.94
CA LEU A 89 -2.70 -7.77 -23.21
C LEU A 89 -2.13 -6.44 -23.74
N GLY A 90 -1.36 -5.74 -22.91
CA GLY A 90 -0.73 -4.47 -23.27
C GLY A 90 -1.71 -3.30 -23.41
N CYS A 91 -2.97 -3.48 -23.00
CA CYS A 91 -3.96 -2.42 -22.96
C CYS A 91 -3.77 -1.59 -21.67
N PRO A 92 -3.61 -0.26 -21.75
CA PRO A 92 -3.42 0.59 -20.58
C PRO A 92 -4.72 0.87 -19.81
N ASN A 93 -5.85 0.32 -20.25
CA ASN A 93 -7.14 0.57 -19.61
C ASN A 93 -7.16 -0.01 -18.17
N PRO A 94 -7.49 0.80 -17.14
CA PRO A 94 -7.48 0.36 -15.74
C PRO A 94 -8.33 -0.87 -15.43
N ILE A 95 -9.41 -1.09 -16.19
CA ILE A 95 -10.29 -2.27 -16.01
C ILE A 95 -9.56 -3.59 -16.26
N CYS A 96 -8.42 -3.56 -16.98
CA CYS A 96 -7.63 -4.76 -17.24
C CYS A 96 -7.00 -5.37 -16.00
N SER A 97 -6.89 -4.60 -14.91
CA SER A 97 -6.57 -5.17 -13.60
C SER A 97 -7.58 -6.24 -13.17
N CYS A 98 -8.81 -6.22 -13.69
CA CYS A 98 -9.89 -7.18 -13.43
C CYS A 98 -9.91 -8.41 -14.34
N SER A 99 -8.96 -8.56 -15.27
CA SER A 99 -8.88 -9.76 -16.12
C SER A 99 -8.44 -10.99 -15.36
N SER A 100 -7.53 -10.82 -14.41
CA SER A 100 -7.07 -11.89 -13.53
C SER A 100 -6.76 -11.31 -12.15
N PRO A 101 -7.78 -10.78 -11.45
CA PRO A 101 -7.58 -9.91 -10.29
C PRO A 101 -6.83 -10.61 -9.14
N GLU A 102 -6.97 -11.92 -9.03
CA GLU A 102 -6.19 -12.82 -8.16
C GLU A 102 -4.67 -12.67 -8.32
N THR A 103 -4.18 -12.13 -9.45
CA THR A 103 -2.74 -11.99 -9.77
C THR A 103 -2.37 -10.56 -10.17
N SER A 104 -3.25 -9.85 -10.87
CA SER A 104 -2.97 -8.52 -11.42
C SER A 104 -3.45 -7.37 -10.52
N ASN A 105 -4.39 -7.61 -9.60
CA ASN A 105 -4.98 -6.54 -8.79
C ASN A 105 -4.65 -6.73 -7.30
N GLU A 106 -3.71 -5.94 -6.79
CA GLU A 106 -3.31 -6.03 -5.39
C GLU A 106 -4.44 -5.67 -4.41
N TYR A 107 -5.31 -4.73 -4.78
CA TYR A 107 -6.42 -4.28 -3.93
C TYR A 107 -7.49 -5.35 -3.82
N TYR A 108 -7.76 -6.09 -4.90
CA TYR A 108 -8.60 -7.27 -4.88
C TYR A 108 -8.00 -8.35 -3.98
N ARG A 109 -6.73 -8.73 -4.19
CA ARG A 109 -6.06 -9.76 -3.37
C ARG A 109 -6.10 -9.41 -1.88
N GLN A 110 -5.82 -8.15 -1.55
CA GLN A 110 -5.86 -7.68 -0.17
C GLN A 110 -7.28 -7.72 0.40
N CYS A 111 -8.28 -7.23 -0.36
CA CYS A 111 -9.69 -7.28 0.04
C CYS A 111 -10.16 -8.71 0.35
N ILE A 112 -9.86 -9.66 -0.54
CA ILE A 112 -10.21 -11.08 -0.34
C ILE A 112 -9.46 -11.68 0.86
N LYS A 113 -8.17 -11.37 1.05
CA LYS A 113 -7.39 -11.84 2.20
C LYS A 113 -8.01 -11.37 3.52
N GLU A 114 -8.43 -10.11 3.60
CA GLU A 114 -9.06 -9.55 4.79
C GLU A 114 -10.45 -10.14 5.05
N ALA A 115 -11.29 -10.26 4.02
CA ALA A 115 -12.60 -10.90 4.16
C ALA A 115 -12.45 -12.35 4.70
N ASN A 116 -11.46 -13.10 4.21
CA ASN A 116 -11.14 -14.43 4.74
C ASN A 116 -10.69 -14.38 6.21
N SER A 117 -9.87 -13.39 6.59
CA SER A 117 -9.44 -13.20 7.98
C SER A 117 -10.62 -12.87 8.91
N ASN A 118 -11.53 -11.99 8.47
CA ASN A 118 -12.74 -11.64 9.21
C ASN A 118 -13.65 -12.86 9.38
N TYR A 119 -13.84 -13.63 8.30
CA TYR A 119 -14.60 -14.87 8.35
C TYR A 119 -14.00 -15.87 9.34
N ALA A 120 -12.68 -16.10 9.28
CA ALA A 120 -11.98 -16.98 10.21
C ALA A 120 -12.19 -16.53 11.67
N GLY A 121 -11.91 -15.26 11.98
CA GLY A 121 -12.11 -14.71 13.33
C GLY A 121 -13.57 -14.74 13.81
N CYS A 122 -14.53 -14.58 12.91
CA CYS A 122 -15.96 -14.74 13.22
C CYS A 122 -16.25 -16.20 13.61
N THR A 123 -15.77 -17.16 12.81
CA THR A 123 -16.04 -18.59 13.05
C THR A 123 -15.36 -19.16 14.29
N GLU A 124 -14.21 -18.63 14.71
CA GLU A 124 -13.53 -19.02 15.95
C GLU A 124 -14.38 -18.78 17.21
N ASN A 125 -15.26 -17.77 17.15
CA ASN A 125 -16.14 -17.40 18.25
C ASN A 125 -17.51 -18.13 18.20
N CYS A 126 -17.74 -18.98 17.20
CA CYS A 126 -18.99 -19.70 17.06
C CYS A 126 -19.05 -20.93 17.98
N GLY A 127 -20.14 -21.03 18.76
CA GLY A 127 -20.53 -22.25 19.45
C GLY A 127 -21.06 -23.33 18.49
N PRO A 128 -21.70 -24.41 18.99
CA PRO A 128 -22.17 -25.52 18.15
C PRO A 128 -23.41 -25.20 17.28
N VAL A 129 -23.90 -23.94 17.29
CA VAL A 129 -25.13 -23.54 16.61
C VAL A 129 -24.82 -23.07 15.18
N THR A 130 -25.45 -23.68 14.18
CA THR A 130 -25.20 -23.41 12.76
C THR A 130 -25.48 -21.97 12.33
N SER A 131 -26.45 -21.29 12.97
CA SER A 131 -26.82 -19.92 12.60
C SER A 131 -25.68 -18.91 12.77
N CYS A 132 -24.72 -19.17 13.65
CA CYS A 132 -23.52 -18.33 13.79
C CYS A 132 -22.66 -18.41 12.52
N TYR A 133 -22.40 -19.62 12.04
CA TYR A 133 -21.60 -19.85 10.83
C TYR A 133 -22.28 -19.30 9.57
N GLU A 134 -23.61 -19.40 9.48
CA GLU A 134 -24.39 -18.81 8.40
C GLU A 134 -24.25 -17.28 8.38
N ALA A 135 -24.36 -16.63 9.55
CA ALA A 135 -24.17 -15.18 9.67
C ALA A 135 -22.74 -14.76 9.27
N CYS A 136 -21.71 -15.44 9.75
CA CYS A 136 -20.32 -15.17 9.35
C CYS A 136 -20.15 -15.29 7.82
N PHE A 137 -20.79 -16.28 7.20
CA PHE A 137 -20.71 -16.47 5.75
C PHE A 137 -21.49 -15.41 4.96
N ASP A 138 -22.62 -14.94 5.50
CA ASP A 138 -23.37 -13.82 4.93
C ASP A 138 -22.54 -12.53 4.93
N ASP A 139 -21.85 -12.25 6.03
CA ASP A 139 -20.94 -11.10 6.14
C ASP A 139 -19.77 -11.22 5.15
N PHE A 140 -19.12 -12.39 5.09
CA PHE A 140 -18.07 -12.66 4.11
C PHE A 140 -18.53 -12.43 2.66
N ARG A 141 -19.73 -12.89 2.30
CA ARG A 141 -20.30 -12.64 0.97
C ARG A 141 -20.59 -11.17 0.74
N ALA A 142 -21.08 -10.44 1.74
CA ALA A 142 -21.35 -9.01 1.61
C ALA A 142 -20.05 -8.18 1.47
N GLU A 143 -18.98 -8.58 2.16
CA GLU A 143 -17.66 -7.96 2.05
C GLU A 143 -17.01 -8.22 0.69
N THR A 144 -16.97 -9.48 0.26
CA THR A 144 -16.31 -9.87 -1.00
C THR A 144 -16.96 -9.24 -2.23
N LYS A 145 -18.28 -9.03 -2.24
CA LYS A 145 -18.99 -8.34 -3.33
C LYS A 145 -18.48 -6.92 -3.58
N LYS A 146 -18.02 -6.24 -2.53
CA LYS A 146 -17.49 -4.87 -2.57
C LYS A 146 -16.02 -4.83 -2.95
N CYS A 147 -15.34 -5.97 -3.05
CA CYS A 147 -13.96 -5.99 -3.53
C CYS A 147 -13.88 -5.44 -4.96
N PRO A 148 -12.77 -4.80 -5.33
CA PRO A 148 -12.52 -4.39 -6.71
C PRO A 148 -12.68 -5.57 -7.66
N CYS A 149 -13.31 -5.40 -8.82
CA CYS A 149 -13.57 -6.46 -9.79
C CYS A 149 -14.65 -7.50 -9.38
N ASN A 150 -15.40 -7.28 -8.28
CA ASN A 150 -16.56 -8.09 -7.90
C ASN A 150 -17.90 -7.36 -8.19
N SER A 151 -19.04 -7.97 -7.84
CA SER A 151 -20.36 -7.53 -8.31
C SER A 151 -20.72 -6.09 -7.99
N ASP A 152 -20.26 -5.57 -6.85
CA ASP A 152 -20.61 -4.22 -6.38
C ASP A 152 -19.48 -3.21 -6.74
N CYS A 153 -18.40 -3.68 -7.38
CA CYS A 153 -17.33 -2.86 -7.94
C CYS A 153 -16.74 -3.51 -9.21
N PRO A 154 -17.54 -3.69 -10.28
CA PRO A 154 -17.22 -4.59 -11.39
C PRO A 154 -16.09 -4.08 -12.32
N THR A 155 -15.84 -2.78 -12.32
CA THR A 155 -14.81 -2.11 -13.13
C THR A 155 -13.47 -1.98 -12.41
N GLY A 156 -13.38 -2.52 -11.18
CA GLY A 156 -12.30 -2.16 -10.27
C GLY A 156 -12.53 -0.76 -9.71
N CYS A 157 -11.51 -0.20 -9.07
CA CYS A 157 -11.66 1.08 -8.40
C CYS A 157 -11.49 2.31 -9.31
N PRO A 158 -12.04 3.46 -8.91
CA PRO A 158 -12.92 3.66 -7.74
C PRO A 158 -14.33 3.09 -7.97
N CYS A 159 -14.97 2.59 -6.91
CA CYS A 159 -16.30 2.03 -6.94
C CYS A 159 -17.37 3.13 -6.71
N ASP A 160 -18.58 2.91 -7.22
CA ASP A 160 -19.71 3.86 -7.15
C ASP A 160 -20.16 4.19 -5.72
N ASP A 161 -19.91 3.30 -4.76
CA ASP A 161 -20.22 3.51 -3.34
C ASP A 161 -19.21 4.43 -2.61
N GLY A 162 -18.22 4.94 -3.35
CA GLY A 162 -17.14 5.78 -2.83
C GLY A 162 -15.92 4.99 -2.35
N PHE A 163 -15.86 3.67 -2.54
CA PHE A 163 -14.65 2.90 -2.28
C PHE A 163 -13.56 3.23 -3.31
N THR A 164 -12.53 3.96 -2.90
CA THR A 164 -11.33 4.17 -3.69
C THR A 164 -10.29 3.11 -3.34
N CYS A 165 -9.66 2.51 -4.36
CA CYS A 165 -8.51 1.62 -4.16
C CYS A 165 -7.34 2.49 -3.72
N GLN A 166 -7.17 2.56 -2.42
CA GLN A 166 -6.07 3.25 -1.80
C GLN A 166 -5.54 2.39 -0.68
N HIS A 167 -4.25 2.49 -0.44
CA HIS A 167 -3.66 1.87 0.72
C HIS A 167 -4.14 2.61 1.97
N TYR A 168 -4.50 1.87 3.00
CA TYR A 168 -4.71 2.44 4.32
C TYR A 168 -3.53 2.04 5.17
N ILE A 169 -3.03 2.99 5.94
CA ILE A 169 -1.84 2.83 6.71
C ILE A 169 -2.21 3.11 8.16
N THR A 170 -2.03 2.12 9.02
CA THR A 170 -2.09 2.29 10.47
C THR A 170 -0.73 2.74 10.96
N ALA A 171 -0.69 3.86 11.67
CA ALA A 171 0.46 4.31 12.45
C ALA A 171 0.13 4.17 13.94
N MET A 172 0.90 3.39 14.68
CA MET A 172 0.73 3.19 16.11
C MET A 172 1.78 3.94 16.91
N CYS A 173 1.31 4.63 17.93
CA CYS A 173 2.05 5.51 18.83
C CYS A 173 1.65 5.20 20.27
N ASP A 174 2.61 5.27 21.19
CA ASP A 174 2.46 4.93 22.61
C ASP A 174 3.27 5.93 23.44
N ASP A 175 2.86 7.19 23.37
CA ASP A 175 3.22 8.22 24.35
C ASP A 175 1.92 8.77 24.98
N SER A 176 2.03 9.28 26.20
CA SER A 176 0.92 9.60 27.11
C SER A 176 -0.09 10.64 26.60
N ASP A 177 0.25 11.41 25.56
CA ASP A 177 -0.60 12.40 24.91
C ASP A 177 -0.93 12.02 23.44
N ASP A 178 -0.48 10.86 22.98
CA ASP A 178 -0.55 10.45 21.59
C ASP A 178 -1.78 9.58 21.28
N TYR A 179 -2.24 9.70 20.05
CA TYR A 179 -3.19 8.78 19.47
C TYR A 179 -2.54 8.08 18.29
N SER A 180 -2.82 6.79 18.16
CA SER A 180 -2.56 6.07 16.91
C SER A 180 -3.58 6.52 15.86
N PHE A 181 -3.35 6.23 14.59
CA PHE A 181 -4.30 6.64 13.56
C PHE A 181 -4.23 5.74 12.32
N ILE A 182 -5.29 5.81 11.52
CA ILE A 182 -5.30 5.31 10.16
C ILE A 182 -5.35 6.50 9.21
N ILE A 183 -4.55 6.42 8.15
CA ILE A 183 -4.53 7.39 7.05
C ILE A 183 -4.60 6.65 5.72
N SER A 184 -5.39 7.14 4.76
CA SER A 184 -5.29 6.67 3.38
C SER A 184 -4.03 7.18 2.70
N GLY A 185 -3.57 6.48 1.67
CA GLY A 185 -2.38 6.88 0.91
C GLY A 185 -2.49 8.29 0.33
N ASP A 186 -3.69 8.77 0.00
CA ASP A 186 -3.95 10.13 -0.51
C ASP A 186 -4.26 11.16 0.61
N GLY A 187 -4.25 10.72 1.87
CA GLY A 187 -4.57 11.55 3.04
C GLY A 187 -6.02 11.99 3.19
N GLN A 188 -6.95 11.62 2.29
CA GLN A 188 -8.35 12.06 2.35
C GLN A 188 -9.15 11.38 3.47
N PHE A 189 -8.80 10.14 3.80
CA PHE A 189 -9.34 9.44 4.96
C PHE A 189 -8.33 9.48 6.10
N GLN A 190 -8.78 9.97 7.25
CA GLN A 190 -7.98 10.02 8.47
C GLN A 190 -8.86 9.73 9.68
N GLU A 191 -8.45 8.79 10.52
CA GLU A 191 -9.20 8.38 11.71
C GLU A 191 -8.24 8.14 12.87
N ASN A 192 -8.48 8.79 14.01
CA ASN A 192 -7.72 8.51 15.23
C ASN A 192 -8.18 7.19 15.85
N ARG A 193 -7.23 6.40 16.35
CA ARG A 193 -7.44 5.13 17.02
C ARG A 193 -6.68 5.08 18.32
N TYR A 194 -7.23 4.32 19.26
CA TYR A 194 -6.62 4.06 20.56
C TYR A 194 -6.42 2.56 20.66
N TYR A 195 -5.17 2.15 20.88
CA TYR A 195 -4.82 0.76 21.10
C TYR A 195 -4.44 0.60 22.57
N GLU A 196 -4.86 -0.50 23.17
CA GLU A 196 -4.39 -0.86 24.50
C GLU A 196 -3.04 -1.53 24.36
N THR A 197 -2.01 -0.83 24.82
CA THR A 197 -0.63 -1.32 24.85
C THR A 197 -0.28 -1.67 26.29
N PRO A 198 0.49 -2.74 26.53
CA PRO A 198 1.25 -2.82 27.76
C PRO A 198 2.11 -1.57 27.87
N LYS A 199 2.09 -0.92 29.04
CA LYS A 199 2.70 0.39 29.24
C LYS A 199 4.18 0.43 28.78
N ASP A 200 4.55 1.48 28.04
CA ASP A 200 5.93 1.80 27.61
C ASP A 200 6.52 0.81 26.58
N LEU A 201 5.70 0.09 25.81
CA LEU A 201 6.17 -1.00 24.95
C LEU A 201 6.39 -0.59 23.48
N ILE A 202 5.73 0.46 22.97
CA ILE A 202 5.88 0.88 21.56
C ILE A 202 6.78 2.13 21.40
N TYR A 203 7.06 2.87 22.47
CA TYR A 203 7.92 4.05 22.41
C TYR A 203 9.35 3.72 21.91
N ARG A 204 9.75 4.30 20.77
CA ARG A 204 11.03 4.01 20.08
C ARG A 204 11.24 2.54 19.75
N SER A 205 10.15 1.79 19.59
CA SER A 205 10.21 0.37 19.29
C SER A 205 10.63 0.12 17.84
N ALA A 206 11.37 -0.96 17.66
CA ALA A 206 11.58 -1.53 16.34
C ALA A 206 10.48 -2.58 16.13
N PHE A 207 9.93 -2.67 14.93
CA PHE A 207 8.87 -3.61 14.60
C PHE A 207 9.14 -4.28 13.26
N ALA A 208 8.71 -5.54 13.14
CA ALA A 208 8.67 -6.30 11.91
C ALA A 208 7.37 -7.08 11.86
N LEU A 209 7.00 -7.46 10.65
CA LEU A 209 5.95 -8.44 10.42
C LEU A 209 6.58 -9.83 10.44
N LEU A 210 6.07 -10.72 11.28
CA LEU A 210 6.40 -12.13 11.27
C LEU A 210 5.12 -12.88 10.88
N ASN A 211 5.17 -13.67 9.81
CA ASN A 211 3.99 -14.32 9.23
C ASN A 211 2.87 -13.31 8.85
N GLY A 212 3.26 -12.08 8.50
CA GLY A 212 2.31 -11.00 8.22
C GLY A 212 1.66 -10.37 9.45
N GLU A 213 2.12 -10.68 10.67
CA GLU A 213 1.61 -10.12 11.93
C GLU A 213 2.72 -9.41 12.74
N ILE A 214 2.37 -8.34 13.45
CA ILE A 214 3.18 -7.85 14.56
C ILE A 214 2.69 -8.59 15.80
N SER A 215 3.59 -9.20 16.58
CA SER A 215 3.35 -9.77 17.94
C SER A 215 1.87 -10.06 18.22
N LYS A 216 1.37 -11.22 17.80
CA LYS A 216 -0.04 -11.67 17.87
C LYS A 216 -1.04 -10.58 18.32
N MET A 217 -1.46 -9.72 17.40
CA MET A 217 -2.55 -8.78 17.67
C MET A 217 -3.88 -9.54 17.68
N THR A 218 -4.60 -9.56 18.80
CA THR A 218 -5.96 -10.10 18.88
C THR A 218 -6.94 -8.96 19.12
N GLY A 219 -7.71 -8.59 18.10
CA GLY A 219 -8.53 -7.38 18.15
C GLY A 219 -7.67 -6.11 18.19
N CYS A 220 -7.83 -5.29 19.24
CA CYS A 220 -7.06 -4.06 19.48
C CYS A 220 -5.96 -4.22 20.55
N GLU A 221 -5.66 -5.45 20.96
CA GLU A 221 -4.68 -5.76 22.00
C GLU A 221 -3.43 -6.41 21.40
N ILE A 222 -2.24 -5.96 21.86
CA ILE A 222 -0.96 -6.59 21.53
C ILE A 222 -0.66 -7.65 22.58
N ILE A 223 -0.57 -8.91 22.15
CA ILE A 223 -0.23 -10.01 23.05
C ILE A 223 1.29 -10.20 23.06
N GLU A 224 1.88 -10.16 24.26
CA GLU A 224 3.29 -10.46 24.46
C GLU A 224 3.55 -11.96 24.25
N LEU A 225 4.56 -12.27 23.42
CA LEU A 225 5.00 -13.65 23.23
C LEU A 225 5.82 -14.11 24.44
N SER A 226 5.66 -15.38 24.83
CA SER A 226 6.43 -15.96 25.94
C SER A 226 7.91 -16.21 25.61
N ASN A 227 8.31 -16.04 24.35
CA ASN A 227 9.65 -16.33 23.86
C ASN A 227 10.50 -15.06 23.87
N THR A 228 11.75 -15.18 24.29
CA THR A 228 12.69 -14.05 24.38
C THR A 228 13.81 -14.19 23.34
N LEU A 229 14.26 -13.07 22.81
CA LEU A 229 15.46 -12.98 21.98
C LEU A 229 16.71 -13.49 22.74
N LEU A 230 17.72 -14.00 22.03
CA LEU A 230 18.98 -14.43 22.64
C LEU A 230 19.78 -13.24 23.16
N ASN A 231 19.81 -12.16 22.37
CA ASN A 231 20.59 -10.98 22.71
C ASN A 231 19.71 -9.92 23.36
N HIS A 232 20.31 -9.13 24.25
CA HIS A 232 19.65 -7.95 24.78
C HIS A 232 19.58 -6.86 23.71
N VAL A 233 18.44 -6.74 23.05
CA VAL A 233 18.21 -5.71 22.03
C VAL A 233 17.66 -4.44 22.68
N ARG A 234 18.35 -3.31 22.48
CA ARG A 234 17.80 -2.00 22.88
C ARG A 234 16.96 -1.45 21.72
N SER A 235 15.65 -1.42 21.89
CA SER A 235 14.67 -0.98 20.89
C SER A 235 15.07 0.25 20.08
N SER A 236 15.51 1.31 20.77
CA SER A 236 15.89 2.55 20.11
C SER A 236 17.16 2.46 19.25
N TYR A 237 18.07 1.52 19.52
CA TYR A 237 19.34 1.37 18.81
C TYR A 237 19.30 0.32 17.70
N SER A 238 18.34 -0.59 17.78
CA SER A 238 18.28 -1.77 16.93
C SER A 238 17.67 -1.50 15.57
N SER A 239 18.04 -2.37 14.64
CA SER A 239 17.55 -2.42 13.27
C SER A 239 17.15 -3.84 12.96
N LEU A 240 16.05 -4.00 12.24
CA LEU A 240 15.51 -5.32 11.94
C LEU A 240 14.72 -5.31 10.64
N VAL A 241 14.59 -6.47 10.01
CA VAL A 241 13.87 -6.65 8.74
C VAL A 241 13.31 -8.07 8.65
N THR A 242 12.12 -8.19 8.06
CA THR A 242 11.52 -9.49 7.71
C THR A 242 12.10 -9.98 6.39
N VAL A 243 12.54 -11.25 6.33
CA VAL A 243 13.11 -11.83 5.11
C VAL A 243 12.01 -12.57 4.33
N PRO A 244 11.74 -12.22 3.05
CA PRO A 244 10.57 -12.68 2.31
C PRO A 244 10.70 -14.11 1.76
N GLU A 245 11.91 -14.66 1.64
CA GLU A 245 12.08 -16.05 1.20
C GLU A 245 11.48 -17.06 2.19
N THR A 246 11.29 -16.64 3.44
CA THR A 246 10.63 -17.45 4.45
C THR A 246 9.32 -16.81 4.96
N GLU A 247 9.16 -15.47 4.95
CA GLU A 247 8.10 -14.72 5.69
C GLU A 247 7.97 -15.07 7.20
N GLU A 248 8.76 -16.06 7.64
CA GLU A 248 8.77 -16.75 8.90
C GLU A 248 10.02 -16.39 9.71
N GLU A 249 10.91 -15.52 9.20
CA GLU A 249 12.12 -15.10 9.92
C GLU A 249 12.35 -13.57 9.88
N VAL A 250 12.71 -13.03 11.04
CA VAL A 250 13.14 -11.63 11.20
C VAL A 250 14.62 -11.61 11.55
N VAL A 251 15.42 -10.85 10.80
CA VAL A 251 16.81 -10.55 11.17
C VAL A 251 16.81 -9.33 12.07
N ILE A 252 17.48 -9.42 13.21
CA ILE A 252 17.54 -8.37 14.23
C ILE A 252 19.01 -8.12 14.58
N CYS A 253 19.42 -6.85 14.59
CA CYS A 253 20.74 -6.43 15.06
C CYS A 253 20.63 -5.35 16.14
N SER A 254 21.42 -5.47 17.20
CA SER A 254 21.37 -4.58 18.39
C SER A 254 21.74 -3.12 18.09
N GLY A 255 22.65 -2.89 17.14
CA GLY A 255 23.17 -1.58 16.75
C GLY A 255 24.11 -0.93 17.80
N TYR A 256 23.82 -1.08 19.09
CA TYR A 256 24.69 -0.65 20.20
C TYR A 256 25.97 -1.49 20.30
N ASP A 257 25.82 -2.76 19.97
CA ASP A 257 26.88 -3.71 19.67
C ASP A 257 26.69 -4.23 18.24
N SER A 258 27.61 -5.10 17.82
CA SER A 258 27.61 -5.67 16.46
C SER A 258 26.89 -7.02 16.38
N THR A 259 26.15 -7.43 17.41
CA THR A 259 25.49 -8.74 17.45
C THR A 259 24.19 -8.72 16.66
N CYS A 260 23.92 -9.84 16.01
CA CYS A 260 22.71 -10.08 15.24
C CYS A 260 22.17 -11.48 15.50
N GLU A 261 20.87 -11.64 15.31
CA GLU A 261 20.16 -12.91 15.42
C GLU A 261 19.02 -12.99 14.39
N SER A 262 18.62 -14.19 14.00
CA SER A 262 17.34 -14.43 13.34
C SER A 262 16.33 -14.93 14.36
N PHE A 263 15.06 -14.57 14.18
CA PHE A 263 13.96 -14.99 15.04
C PHE A 263 12.79 -15.48 14.19
N ASP A 264 12.31 -16.69 14.47
CA ASP A 264 11.22 -17.34 13.74
C ASP A 264 9.84 -17.25 14.42
N GLY A 265 9.75 -16.49 15.53
CA GLY A 265 8.57 -16.43 16.42
C GLY A 265 8.65 -17.34 17.63
N SER A 266 9.48 -18.38 17.54
CA SER A 266 9.66 -19.39 18.59
C SER A 266 11.11 -19.49 19.06
N ASN A 267 12.05 -19.50 18.13
CA ASN A 267 13.46 -19.71 18.33
C ASN A 267 14.24 -18.52 17.79
N SER A 268 15.32 -18.20 18.49
CA SER A 268 16.31 -17.23 18.04
C SER A 268 17.62 -17.95 17.75
N ILE A 269 18.29 -17.59 16.65
CA ILE A 269 19.57 -18.15 16.23
C ILE A 269 20.58 -17.02 16.07
N SER A 270 21.74 -17.17 16.71
CA SER A 270 22.84 -16.21 16.60
C SER A 270 23.41 -16.18 15.17
N LEU A 271 23.51 -14.98 14.59
CA LEU A 271 24.09 -14.74 13.27
C LEU A 271 25.52 -14.20 13.40
N SER A 272 26.21 -14.07 12.26
CA SER A 272 27.49 -13.35 12.24
C SER A 272 27.31 -11.90 12.70
N ASN A 273 28.31 -11.39 13.41
CA ASN A 273 28.33 -9.99 13.82
C ASN A 273 28.59 -9.07 12.62
N THR A 274 27.96 -7.88 12.62
CA THR A 274 28.35 -6.78 11.74
C THR A 274 29.81 -6.40 12.01
N LYS A 275 30.47 -5.80 11.02
CA LYS A 275 31.87 -5.37 11.16
C LYS A 275 32.00 -4.11 11.99
N VAL A 276 30.99 -3.24 11.95
CA VAL A 276 30.91 -2.03 12.76
C VAL A 276 29.61 -1.95 13.55
N LYS A 277 29.47 -0.91 14.37
CA LYS A 277 28.26 -0.66 15.15
C LYS A 277 27.33 0.26 14.37
N HIS A 278 26.06 -0.11 14.32
CA HIS A 278 25.01 0.54 13.54
C HIS A 278 23.91 1.12 14.45
N ALA A 279 24.29 1.85 15.51
CA ALA A 279 23.31 2.40 16.44
C ALA A 279 22.41 3.42 15.74
N TYR A 280 21.09 3.31 15.92
CA TYR A 280 20.08 4.15 15.27
C TYR A 280 20.10 4.05 13.73
N ALA A 281 20.60 2.93 13.20
CA ALA A 281 20.51 2.61 11.79
C ALA A 281 19.11 2.13 11.42
N CYS A 282 18.86 2.02 10.13
CA CYS A 282 17.72 1.31 9.59
C CYS A 282 18.20 0.04 8.87
N MET A 283 17.30 -0.91 8.66
CA MET A 283 17.56 -2.14 7.91
C MET A 283 16.42 -2.35 6.91
N ALA A 284 16.78 -2.73 5.69
CA ALA A 284 15.85 -3.05 4.62
C ALA A 284 16.42 -4.20 3.77
N LEU A 285 15.68 -4.63 2.77
CA LEU A 285 16.10 -5.68 1.86
C LEU A 285 16.69 -5.08 0.59
N TYR A 286 17.87 -5.54 0.22
CA TYR A 286 18.45 -5.33 -1.10
C TYR A 286 18.62 -6.71 -1.73
N ASP A 287 18.02 -6.95 -2.89
CA ASP A 287 18.03 -8.28 -3.54
C ASP A 287 17.68 -9.43 -2.59
N ASN A 288 16.64 -9.25 -1.77
CA ASN A 288 16.16 -10.16 -0.70
C ASN A 288 17.15 -10.42 0.44
N GLN A 289 18.25 -9.67 0.54
CA GLN A 289 19.23 -9.79 1.60
C GLN A 289 19.09 -8.65 2.61
N ALA A 290 19.15 -9.01 3.89
CA ALA A 290 19.14 -8.04 4.98
C ALA A 290 20.33 -7.09 4.86
N THR A 291 20.05 -5.80 4.71
CA THR A 291 21.05 -4.75 4.50
C THR A 291 20.86 -3.67 5.56
N ILE A 292 21.90 -3.44 6.36
CA ILE A 292 21.92 -2.43 7.42
C ILE A 292 22.66 -1.18 6.96
N ILE A 293 22.06 -0.02 7.16
CA ILE A 293 22.49 1.24 6.53
C ILE A 293 22.89 2.26 7.60
N ALA A 294 24.16 2.66 7.57
CA ALA A 294 24.74 3.75 8.37
C ALA A 294 24.44 3.61 9.88
N GLY A 295 24.26 4.71 10.59
CA GLY A 295 24.11 4.77 12.05
C GLY A 295 24.90 5.92 12.64
N GLN A 296 24.76 6.14 13.94
CA GLN A 296 25.31 7.32 14.61
C GLN A 296 26.85 7.38 14.53
N GLN A 297 27.52 6.22 14.47
CA GLN A 297 28.98 6.10 14.47
C GLN A 297 29.57 5.62 13.13
N THR A 298 28.75 5.42 12.10
CA THR A 298 29.22 4.92 10.80
C THR A 298 28.32 5.36 9.65
N ASN A 299 28.89 5.58 8.47
CA ASN A 299 28.13 5.61 7.22
C ASN A 299 28.29 4.31 6.41
N SER A 300 28.93 3.28 6.96
CA SER A 300 29.03 1.97 6.32
C SER A 300 27.66 1.38 6.03
N VAL A 301 27.59 0.59 4.97
CA VAL A 301 26.44 -0.23 4.62
C VAL A 301 26.94 -1.66 4.59
N GLU A 302 26.24 -2.55 5.28
CA GLU A 302 26.61 -3.96 5.34
C GLU A 302 25.43 -4.83 4.90
N GLU A 303 25.69 -5.84 4.08
CA GLU A 303 24.69 -6.79 3.57
C GLU A 303 25.01 -8.21 4.08
N LEU A 304 23.98 -8.91 4.56
CA LEU A 304 24.11 -10.22 5.18
C LEU A 304 24.10 -11.35 4.14
N TYR A 305 25.20 -12.09 4.06
CA TYR A 305 25.32 -13.33 3.30
C TYR A 305 25.50 -14.53 4.24
N VAL A 306 25.40 -15.74 3.69
CA VAL A 306 25.76 -17.00 4.40
C VAL A 306 27.21 -16.98 4.94
N SER A 307 28.12 -16.29 4.25
CA SER A 307 29.51 -16.11 4.69
C SER A 307 29.70 -15.05 5.78
N GLY A 308 28.62 -14.40 6.21
CA GLY A 308 28.59 -13.22 7.07
C GLY A 308 28.49 -11.91 6.30
N TRP A 309 28.55 -10.81 7.06
CA TRP A 309 28.35 -9.45 6.56
C TRP A 309 29.43 -9.00 5.56
N ARG A 310 28.99 -8.40 4.44
CA ARG A 310 29.84 -7.85 3.39
C ARG A 310 29.65 -6.35 3.29
N ASP A 311 30.74 -5.64 2.97
CA ASP A 311 30.69 -4.19 2.83
C ASP A 311 30.01 -3.85 1.51
N GLN A 312 29.11 -2.88 1.56
CA GLN A 312 28.53 -2.20 0.43
C GLN A 312 29.03 -0.75 0.40
N PRO A 313 28.85 -0.03 -0.72
CA PRO A 313 29.21 1.39 -0.80
C PRO A 313 28.55 2.20 0.32
N SER A 314 29.37 2.93 1.07
CA SER A 314 28.92 3.72 2.21
C SER A 314 27.88 4.76 1.81
N HIS A 315 26.97 5.05 2.74
CA HIS A 315 25.97 6.09 2.56
C HIS A 315 26.63 7.46 2.33
N PRO A 316 26.12 8.29 1.38
CA PRO A 316 26.75 9.58 1.03
C PRO A 316 26.73 10.60 2.16
N VAL A 317 25.71 10.54 3.01
CA VAL A 317 25.60 11.41 4.19
C VAL A 317 26.64 10.99 5.22
N SER A 318 27.62 11.87 5.42
CA SER A 318 28.65 11.75 6.45
C SER A 318 28.79 13.07 7.20
N GLY A 319 28.79 13.02 8.53
CA GLY A 319 29.00 14.21 9.36
C GLY A 319 30.35 14.21 10.06
N THR A 320 30.67 15.34 10.69
CA THR A 320 31.94 15.56 11.40
C THR A 320 31.91 15.06 12.85
N THR A 321 30.72 15.03 13.48
CA THR A 321 30.53 14.64 14.88
C THR A 321 29.77 13.32 15.00
N TYR A 322 28.73 13.15 14.18
CA TYR A 322 27.97 11.92 14.03
C TYR A 322 27.86 11.61 12.53
N TYR A 323 27.52 10.38 12.19
CA TYR A 323 27.19 10.02 10.81
C TYR A 323 25.68 10.09 10.61
N PHE A 324 25.14 9.40 9.61
CA PHE A 324 23.74 9.44 9.26
C PHE A 324 22.90 8.49 10.13
N TYR A 325 22.04 9.02 10.99
CA TYR A 325 21.30 8.20 11.95
C TYR A 325 19.87 8.68 12.20
N ALA A 326 19.05 7.78 12.78
CA ALA A 326 17.62 7.95 13.01
C ALA A 326 16.86 8.39 11.73
N HIS A 327 17.38 7.95 10.59
CA HIS A 327 16.72 7.98 9.30
C HIS A 327 15.83 6.74 9.16
N ALA A 328 14.87 6.82 8.24
CA ALA A 328 14.07 5.67 7.85
C ALA A 328 14.60 5.08 6.54
N CYS A 329 14.38 3.78 6.35
CA CYS A 329 14.54 3.16 5.04
C CYS A 329 13.46 2.11 4.78
N VAL A 330 13.29 1.82 3.50
CA VAL A 330 12.30 0.86 3.01
C VAL A 330 12.78 0.20 1.72
N SER A 331 12.52 -1.10 1.60
CA SER A 331 12.81 -1.89 0.40
C SER A 331 11.87 -1.47 -0.74
N VAL A 332 12.40 -1.39 -1.97
CA VAL A 332 11.64 -1.16 -3.20
C VAL A 332 12.09 -2.15 -4.28
N ASN A 333 11.32 -2.29 -5.36
CA ASN A 333 11.50 -3.33 -6.40
C ASN A 333 12.93 -3.48 -6.96
N ASN A 334 13.80 -2.47 -6.84
CA ASN A 334 15.18 -2.52 -7.32
C ASN A 334 16.15 -1.76 -6.40
N GLY A 335 15.92 -1.72 -5.08
CA GLY A 335 16.79 -0.96 -4.20
C GLY A 335 16.25 -0.69 -2.81
N ILE A 336 16.88 0.27 -2.15
CA ILE A 336 16.45 0.77 -0.84
C ILE A 336 16.36 2.28 -0.89
N PHE A 337 15.24 2.84 -0.42
CA PHE A 337 15.16 4.26 -0.11
C PHE A 337 15.65 4.56 1.29
N THR A 338 16.36 5.67 1.46
CA THR A 338 16.58 6.29 2.77
C THR A 338 16.06 7.72 2.75
N ALA A 339 15.42 8.16 3.84
CA ALA A 339 14.96 9.53 3.98
C ALA A 339 14.88 9.97 5.45
N GLY A 340 14.90 11.29 5.67
CA GLY A 340 14.95 11.87 7.01
C GLY A 340 16.31 11.66 7.67
N GLY A 341 16.35 11.75 9.00
CA GLY A 341 17.53 11.55 9.83
C GLY A 341 18.33 12.82 10.11
N TYR A 342 19.46 12.62 10.79
CA TYR A 342 20.36 13.69 11.22
C TYR A 342 21.82 13.27 10.98
N ASP A 343 22.67 14.19 10.52
CA ASP A 343 24.09 13.95 10.26
C ASP A 343 25.02 14.45 11.39
N GLY A 344 24.45 14.84 12.54
CA GLY A 344 25.20 15.49 13.61
C GLY A 344 25.21 17.02 13.56
N SER A 345 24.84 17.62 12.43
CA SER A 345 24.76 19.07 12.23
C SER A 345 23.42 19.52 11.62
N ASN A 346 22.84 18.74 10.72
CA ASN A 346 21.68 19.07 9.91
C ASN A 346 20.67 17.92 9.89
N TYR A 347 19.38 18.27 9.87
CA TYR A 347 18.32 17.36 9.53
C TYR A 347 18.27 17.17 8.02
N ILE A 348 18.23 15.92 7.58
CA ILE A 348 18.35 15.56 6.17
C ILE A 348 16.96 15.48 5.54
N LYS A 349 16.79 16.19 4.41
CA LYS A 349 15.57 16.15 3.59
C LYS A 349 15.76 15.35 2.31
N ASP A 350 17.00 15.16 1.88
CA ASP A 350 17.30 14.39 0.68
C ASP A 350 16.79 12.95 0.81
N VAL A 351 16.20 12.46 -0.27
CA VAL A 351 15.81 11.06 -0.45
C VAL A 351 16.90 10.41 -1.28
N TYR A 352 17.52 9.37 -0.73
CA TYR A 352 18.55 8.61 -1.42
C TYR A 352 18.00 7.25 -1.87
N LEU A 353 18.41 6.81 -3.05
CA LEU A 353 18.17 5.46 -3.55
C LEU A 353 19.51 4.72 -3.66
N PHE A 354 19.59 3.58 -2.99
CA PHE A 354 20.63 2.58 -3.22
C PHE A 354 20.15 1.57 -4.25
N GLN A 355 20.79 1.55 -5.42
CA GLN A 355 20.48 0.63 -6.51
C GLN A 355 21.75 0.33 -7.30
N LYS A 356 21.96 -0.94 -7.70
CA LYS A 356 23.12 -1.37 -8.50
C LYS A 356 24.44 -0.94 -7.85
N GLU A 357 24.52 -1.10 -6.53
CA GLU A 357 25.70 -0.72 -5.75
C GLU A 357 26.06 0.79 -5.85
N GLU A 358 25.10 1.65 -6.19
CA GLU A 358 25.32 3.10 -6.25
C GLU A 358 24.26 3.85 -5.45
N TRP A 359 24.69 4.94 -4.81
CA TRP A 359 23.80 5.87 -4.12
C TRP A 359 23.50 7.07 -5.02
N THR A 360 22.22 7.38 -5.17
CA THR A 360 21.75 8.53 -5.93
C THR A 360 20.78 9.36 -5.11
N VAL A 361 20.86 10.68 -5.19
CA VAL A 361 19.82 11.57 -4.66
C VAL A 361 18.70 11.60 -5.68
N VAL A 362 17.53 11.16 -5.28
CA VAL A 362 16.37 11.02 -6.18
C VAL A 362 15.26 12.00 -5.87
N GLY A 363 15.40 12.83 -4.85
CA GLY A 363 14.41 13.82 -4.47
C GLY A 363 14.69 14.45 -3.13
N GLN A 364 13.75 15.30 -2.69
CA GLN A 364 13.77 15.91 -1.37
C GLN A 364 12.37 15.89 -0.77
N LEU A 365 12.30 15.62 0.52
CA LEU A 365 11.13 15.84 1.35
C LEU A 365 10.90 17.33 1.56
N LYS A 366 9.65 17.69 1.78
CA LYS A 366 9.17 19.04 2.11
C LYS A 366 9.55 19.40 3.54
N GLU A 367 9.36 18.48 4.48
CA GLU A 367 9.66 18.68 5.89
C GLU A 367 10.84 17.83 6.38
N VAL A 368 11.33 18.15 7.57
CA VAL A 368 12.35 17.34 8.25
C VAL A 368 11.69 16.18 8.98
N HIS A 369 12.31 15.01 8.90
CA HIS A 369 11.83 13.79 9.54
C HIS A 369 12.97 13.18 10.34
N TYR A 370 12.75 12.82 11.59
CA TYR A 370 13.80 12.29 12.49
C TYR A 370 13.17 11.27 13.44
N PHE A 371 13.87 10.15 13.70
CA PHE A 371 13.26 8.96 14.30
C PHE A 371 11.99 8.54 13.55
N SER A 372 12.01 8.64 12.23
CA SER A 372 10.87 8.35 11.38
C SER A 372 10.77 6.86 11.04
N THR A 373 9.61 6.48 10.51
CA THR A 373 9.35 5.18 9.87
C THR A 373 8.86 5.43 8.44
N MET A 374 9.20 4.53 7.51
CA MET A 374 8.78 4.61 6.11
C MET A 374 8.01 3.37 5.67
N ILE A 375 7.09 3.57 4.72
CA ILE A 375 6.43 2.52 3.95
C ILE A 375 6.40 2.93 2.49
N ALA A 376 6.62 1.99 1.57
CA ALA A 376 6.66 2.24 0.14
C ALA A 376 5.60 1.40 -0.59
N PHE A 377 5.12 1.98 -1.67
CA PHE A 377 4.23 1.40 -2.67
C PHE A 377 4.87 1.56 -4.05
N GLU A 378 4.19 1.12 -5.10
CA GLU A 378 4.74 1.14 -6.46
C GLU A 378 5.03 2.57 -6.96
N ASP A 379 4.12 3.49 -6.67
CA ASP A 379 4.06 4.85 -7.23
C ASP A 379 4.26 5.96 -6.18
N PHE A 380 4.38 5.62 -4.89
CA PHE A 380 4.68 6.59 -3.85
C PHE A 380 5.26 5.92 -2.60
N PHE A 381 5.82 6.72 -1.70
CA PHE A 381 6.14 6.30 -0.35
C PHE A 381 5.66 7.33 0.66
N MET A 382 5.53 6.89 1.92
CA MET A 382 5.12 7.73 3.03
C MET A 382 6.18 7.70 4.13
N VAL A 383 6.45 8.87 4.71
CA VAL A 383 7.35 9.08 5.83
C VAL A 383 6.53 9.55 7.03
N PHE A 384 6.60 8.80 8.12
CA PHE A 384 5.93 9.12 9.38
C PHE A 384 6.99 9.68 10.32
N SER A 385 6.96 11.00 10.56
CA SER A 385 7.93 11.65 11.45
C SER A 385 7.80 11.17 12.88
N GLY A 386 8.93 11.14 13.59
CA GLY A 386 8.96 10.81 15.00
C GLY A 386 9.15 12.04 15.89
N HIS A 387 10.40 12.48 16.02
CA HIS A 387 10.83 13.43 17.05
C HIS A 387 11.38 14.75 16.47
N ALA A 388 11.00 15.11 15.24
CA ALA A 388 11.29 16.40 14.64
C ALA A 388 10.01 17.15 14.28
N SER A 389 9.84 18.32 14.91
CA SER A 389 8.83 19.30 14.52
C SER A 389 9.01 19.67 13.03
N PRO A 390 7.94 19.64 12.20
CA PRO A 390 6.54 19.78 12.58
C PRO A 390 5.78 18.50 12.96
N TYR A 391 6.44 17.34 13.06
CA TYR A 391 5.81 16.04 13.30
C TYR A 391 4.75 15.76 12.24
N SER A 392 5.16 15.34 11.05
CA SER A 392 4.25 15.18 9.91
C SER A 392 4.26 13.77 9.35
N VAL A 393 3.13 13.38 8.76
CA VAL A 393 3.07 12.31 7.78
C VAL A 393 3.18 12.96 6.42
N GLU A 394 4.23 12.60 5.69
CA GLU A 394 4.52 13.13 4.37
C GLU A 394 4.43 12.02 3.33
N ARG A 395 3.77 12.32 2.21
CA ARG A 395 3.75 11.47 1.01
C ARG A 395 4.69 12.05 -0.03
N ALA A 396 5.45 11.19 -0.69
CA ALA A 396 6.27 11.53 -1.83
C ALA A 396 5.92 10.61 -3.01
N ASP A 397 5.47 11.20 -4.11
CA ASP A 397 5.15 10.48 -5.35
C ASP A 397 6.44 10.14 -6.11
N TRP A 398 6.46 8.92 -6.65
CA TRP A 398 7.61 8.30 -7.28
C TRP A 398 7.25 7.76 -8.66
N ASN A 399 8.05 8.11 -9.67
CA ASN A 399 7.80 7.69 -11.05
C ASN A 399 8.72 6.56 -11.54
N GLY A 400 9.46 5.91 -10.65
CA GLY A 400 10.50 4.94 -11.00
C GLY A 400 11.93 5.51 -11.09
N ASN A 401 12.09 6.84 -11.16
CA ASN A 401 13.40 7.49 -11.32
C ASN A 401 13.68 8.61 -10.31
N GLN A 402 12.67 9.43 -10.00
CA GLN A 402 12.80 10.56 -9.07
C GLN A 402 11.49 10.82 -8.33
N VAL A 403 11.58 11.50 -7.18
CA VAL A 403 10.43 12.08 -6.50
C VAL A 403 9.86 13.20 -7.36
N THR A 404 8.60 13.07 -7.76
CA THR A 404 7.94 14.05 -8.64
C THR A 404 7.16 15.10 -7.88
N TYR A 405 6.64 14.73 -6.71
CA TYR A 405 5.83 15.58 -5.86
C TYR A 405 5.96 15.13 -4.40
N SER A 406 5.89 16.06 -3.45
CA SER A 406 5.95 15.75 -2.02
C SER A 406 4.99 16.66 -1.24
N GLU A 407 4.18 16.08 -0.38
CA GLU A 407 3.18 16.79 0.39
C GLU A 407 2.99 16.26 1.81
N VAL A 408 2.70 17.18 2.72
CA VAL A 408 2.32 16.84 4.09
C VAL A 408 0.84 16.53 4.10
N LEU A 409 0.49 15.29 4.43
CA LEU A 409 -0.90 14.82 4.51
C LEU A 409 -1.52 15.09 5.87
N ARG A 410 -0.69 15.07 6.92
CA ARG A 410 -1.15 15.19 8.30
C ARG A 410 -0.05 15.74 9.20
N ASN A 411 -0.42 16.58 10.17
CA ASN A 411 0.42 16.87 11.32
C ASN A 411 0.02 15.95 12.49
N THR A 412 1.02 15.44 13.18
CA THR A 412 0.92 14.51 14.30
C THR A 412 1.54 15.14 15.54
N THR A 413 1.66 14.33 16.58
CA THR A 413 2.44 14.61 17.78
C THR A 413 3.78 13.87 17.72
N ASP A 414 4.61 14.01 18.75
CA ASP A 414 5.93 13.40 18.83
C ASP A 414 5.81 11.89 19.05
N CYS A 415 5.98 11.11 17.99
CA CYS A 415 5.83 9.67 18.03
C CYS A 415 7.10 8.99 17.49
N ALA A 416 8.14 8.91 18.33
CA ALA A 416 9.44 8.41 17.91
C ALA A 416 9.38 6.93 17.44
N ARG A 417 9.71 6.70 16.16
CA ARG A 417 9.64 5.41 15.43
C ARG A 417 8.22 4.79 15.49
N PRO A 418 7.22 5.41 14.84
CA PRO A 418 5.87 4.85 14.83
C PRO A 418 5.88 3.46 14.20
N ILE A 419 5.04 2.56 14.72
CA ILE A 419 4.78 1.29 14.06
C ILE A 419 3.85 1.55 12.87
N VAL A 420 4.25 1.17 11.66
CA VAL A 420 3.52 1.48 10.43
C VAL A 420 3.14 0.21 9.69
N LEU A 421 1.85 0.04 9.39
CA LEU A 421 1.28 -1.17 8.79
C LEU A 421 0.28 -0.86 7.67
N LYS A 422 0.31 -1.64 6.59
CA LYS A 422 -0.72 -1.63 5.53
C LYS A 422 -2.01 -2.33 5.99
N ARG A 423 -3.17 -1.76 5.68
CA ARG A 423 -4.56 -2.22 5.94
C ARG A 423 -5.46 -1.87 4.74
N CYS A 424 -6.64 -2.49 4.62
CA CYS A 424 -7.78 -1.95 3.86
C CYS A 424 -8.85 -1.35 4.80
N ARG A 425 -9.60 -0.37 4.30
CA ARG A 425 -10.70 0.35 5.02
C ARG A 425 -12.05 -0.34 4.84
N ILE A 426 -12.10 -1.65 4.61
CA ILE A 426 -13.40 -2.30 4.41
C ILE A 426 -14.07 -2.40 5.78
N ASN A 427 -14.83 -1.36 6.13
CA ASN A 427 -15.82 -1.24 7.20
C ASN A 427 -15.71 -2.28 8.32
N ALA A 428 -14.54 -2.43 8.92
CA ALA A 428 -14.45 -2.94 10.26
C ALA A 428 -15.00 -1.81 11.13
N LYS A 429 -16.33 -1.77 11.26
CA LYS A 429 -16.90 -1.45 12.57
C LYS A 429 -16.31 -2.49 13.50
N ILE A 430 -15.23 -2.08 14.16
CA ILE A 430 -14.73 -2.73 15.37
C ILE A 430 -15.77 -2.50 16.45
#